data_AF-A0A1V4BRP5-F1
#
_entry.id   AF-A0A1V4BRP5-F1
#
_cell.length_a   1.000
_cell.length_b   1.000
_cell.length_c   1.000
_cell.angle_alpha   90.00
_cell.angle_beta   90.00
_cell.angle_gamma   90.00
#
_symmetry.space_group_name_H-M   'P 1'
#
loop_
_entity.id
_entity.type
_entity.pdbx_description
1 polymer ?
#
loop_
_entity_poly.entity_id
_entity_poly.type
_entity_poly.pdbx_seq_one_letter_code
_entity_poly.pdbx_strand_id
1 'polypeptide(L)'
;MEKAYSFRFYPTPEQESLLRRTLGCVRLVYNKALHERTQAWYERQERVGYAQTSSMLTDWKKQEELDFLNEVSCVPLQQGLRHLQTAFTNFFAGRTKYPNFKKKHQGGSAEFTKSAFKFKDRQIYLAKCTEPLPIRWSRQIPDGCEPSTVTVRLHPSGRWHISIRFDDPTIKPLPVTDKAIGIDLGISSLLITSDGDKVSNPKHFKKHYRRLRKDQKSLSRKQKGSKNREKARIKVAKIHAQITDSRKDHLHKLTTQLVRENQTIVVENLAVKNMVKNPKLSQAISDVSWGEVTRQLAYKCRWYGRNYIEIDRWFPSSKRCSNCGYIAEKMPLNIREWDCPDCGTHHDRDINASKNILAAGLAVSVCRATIRPEQSKSVKAGAEPRKGKKQKPKS
;
A
#
# COMPACT_ATOMS: atom_id res chain seq x y z
N MET A 1 6.99 -18.68 -4.06
CA MET A 1 6.22 -17.62 -3.35
C MET A 1 5.97 -16.46 -4.30
N GLU A 2 4.74 -15.94 -4.34
CA GLU A 2 4.40 -14.85 -5.25
C GLU A 2 5.16 -13.55 -4.90
N LYS A 3 5.81 -12.95 -5.89
CA LYS A 3 6.54 -11.69 -5.79
C LYS A 3 6.20 -10.76 -6.95
N ALA A 4 6.50 -9.49 -6.76
CA ALA A 4 6.50 -8.51 -7.84
C ALA A 4 7.77 -7.67 -7.82
N TYR A 5 8.50 -7.66 -8.94
CA TYR A 5 9.61 -6.74 -9.15
C TYR A 5 9.14 -5.50 -9.89
N SER A 6 9.52 -4.33 -9.38
CA SER A 6 9.17 -3.05 -9.99
C SER A 6 10.42 -2.37 -10.52
N PHE A 7 10.37 -1.94 -11.78
CA PHE A 7 11.48 -1.29 -12.47
C PHE A 7 11.05 0.01 -13.14
N ARG A 8 12.00 0.93 -13.31
CA ARG A 8 11.87 2.06 -14.22
C ARG A 8 12.02 1.56 -15.65
N PHE A 9 11.26 2.12 -16.57
CA PHE A 9 11.52 1.97 -18.00
C PHE A 9 11.29 3.30 -18.70
N TYR A 10 11.85 3.44 -19.90
CA TYR A 10 11.82 4.66 -20.69
C TYR A 10 11.30 4.31 -22.08
N PRO A 11 9.97 4.36 -22.30
CA PRO A 11 9.40 3.97 -23.58
C PRO A 11 9.93 4.83 -24.72
N THR A 12 10.02 4.26 -25.92
CA THR A 12 10.18 5.04 -27.16
C THR A 12 8.96 5.95 -27.38
N PRO A 13 9.03 6.98 -28.23
CA PRO A 13 7.88 7.84 -28.53
C PRO A 13 6.63 7.05 -28.96
N GLU A 14 6.81 6.02 -29.78
CA GLU A 14 5.75 5.14 -30.30
C GLU A 14 5.13 4.32 -29.16
N GLN A 15 5.98 3.68 -28.34
CA GLN A 15 5.54 2.95 -27.15
C GLN A 15 4.81 3.87 -26.17
N GLU A 16 5.32 5.09 -25.95
CA GLU A 16 4.70 6.05 -25.03
C GLU A 16 3.32 6.48 -25.53
N SER A 17 3.17 6.73 -26.83
CA SER A 17 1.88 7.05 -27.46
C SER A 17 0.87 5.92 -27.23
N LEU A 18 1.24 4.67 -27.55
CA LEU A 18 0.40 3.48 -27.37
C LEU A 18 0.05 3.26 -25.89
N LEU A 19 1.01 3.38 -24.98
CA LEU A 19 0.78 3.20 -23.54
C LEU A 19 -0.15 4.28 -22.99
N ARG A 20 0.01 5.54 -23.41
CA ARG A 20 -0.89 6.64 -23.00
C ARG A 20 -2.30 6.42 -23.52
N ARG A 21 -2.45 5.95 -24.76
CA ARG A 21 -3.74 5.56 -25.33
C ARG A 21 -4.37 4.43 -24.53
N THR A 22 -3.61 3.38 -24.24
CA THR A 22 -4.04 2.24 -23.41
C THR A 22 -4.52 2.69 -22.03
N LEU A 23 -3.75 3.50 -21.31
CA LEU A 23 -4.17 4.05 -20.01
C LEU A 23 -5.42 4.92 -20.11
N GLY A 24 -5.58 5.66 -21.21
CA GLY A 24 -6.78 6.43 -21.53
C GLY A 24 -8.01 5.54 -21.69
N CYS A 25 -7.91 4.50 -22.50
CA CYS A 25 -8.97 3.53 -22.76
C CYS A 25 -9.36 2.77 -21.48
N VAL A 26 -8.38 2.28 -20.70
CA VAL A 26 -8.64 1.61 -19.41
C VAL A 26 -9.39 2.53 -18.44
N ARG A 27 -9.02 3.81 -18.39
CA ARG A 27 -9.72 4.81 -17.56
C ARG A 27 -11.16 5.00 -18.03
N LEU A 28 -11.37 5.17 -19.34
CA LEU A 28 -12.69 5.37 -19.93
C LEU A 28 -13.60 4.17 -19.65
N VAL A 29 -13.14 2.95 -19.96
CA VAL A 29 -13.89 1.70 -19.74
C VAL A 29 -14.25 1.53 -18.27
N TYR A 30 -13.30 1.76 -17.35
CA TYR A 30 -13.58 1.72 -15.91
C TYR A 30 -14.65 2.74 -15.50
N ASN A 31 -14.54 3.99 -15.98
CA ASN A 31 -15.46 5.04 -15.61
C ASN A 31 -16.85 4.81 -16.22
N LYS A 32 -16.95 4.41 -17.50
CA LYS A 32 -18.22 4.08 -18.15
C LYS A 32 -18.90 2.92 -17.45
N ALA A 33 -18.17 1.84 -17.13
CA ALA A 33 -18.70 0.73 -16.35
C ALA A 33 -19.15 1.12 -14.93
N LEU A 34 -18.41 1.99 -14.23
CA LEU A 34 -18.84 2.52 -12.93
C LEU A 34 -20.12 3.33 -13.07
N HIS A 35 -20.25 4.14 -14.12
CA HIS A 35 -21.45 4.89 -14.42
C HIS A 35 -22.64 3.94 -14.65
N GLU A 36 -22.53 2.98 -15.56
CA GLU A 36 -23.60 2.01 -15.86
C GLU A 36 -24.07 1.25 -14.62
N ARG A 37 -23.13 0.73 -13.82
CA ARG A 37 -23.46 0.03 -12.57
C ARG A 37 -24.16 0.93 -11.55
N THR A 38 -23.74 2.20 -11.50
CA THR A 38 -24.38 3.18 -10.61
C THR A 38 -25.80 3.47 -11.11
N GLN A 39 -26.00 3.75 -12.39
CA GLN A 39 -27.32 4.07 -12.93
C GLN A 39 -28.29 2.89 -12.83
N ALA A 40 -27.86 1.69 -13.23
CA ALA A 40 -28.69 0.48 -13.14
C ALA A 40 -29.19 0.24 -11.70
N TRP A 41 -28.35 0.46 -10.68
CA TRP A 41 -28.79 0.34 -9.29
C TRP A 41 -29.72 1.48 -8.88
N TYR A 42 -29.45 2.72 -9.29
CA TYR A 42 -30.20 3.88 -8.81
C TYR A 42 -31.56 4.07 -9.48
N GLU A 43 -31.66 3.70 -10.76
CA GLU A 43 -32.86 3.87 -11.58
C GLU A 43 -33.67 2.57 -11.61
N ARG A 44 -33.02 1.41 -11.72
CA ARG A 44 -33.68 0.11 -11.95
C ARG A 44 -33.55 -0.87 -10.77
N GLN A 45 -32.78 -0.55 -9.73
CA GLN A 45 -32.42 -1.49 -8.63
C GLN A 45 -31.74 -2.78 -9.12
N GLU A 46 -31.10 -2.73 -10.29
CA GLU A 46 -30.45 -3.89 -10.90
C GLU A 46 -28.97 -4.01 -10.50
N ARG A 47 -28.52 -5.24 -10.23
CA ARG A 47 -27.11 -5.52 -9.94
C ARG A 47 -26.36 -5.83 -11.23
N VAL A 48 -25.62 -4.85 -11.72
CA VAL A 48 -24.71 -5.01 -12.86
C VAL A 48 -23.31 -5.40 -12.35
N GLY A 49 -22.85 -6.59 -12.75
CA GLY A 49 -21.57 -7.17 -12.36
C GLY A 49 -20.54 -7.17 -13.49
N TYR A 50 -19.46 -7.93 -13.29
CA TYR A 50 -18.38 -8.06 -14.28
C TYR A 50 -18.89 -8.59 -15.63
N ALA A 51 -19.67 -9.67 -15.61
CA ALA A 51 -20.18 -10.31 -16.83
C ALA A 51 -20.94 -9.32 -17.73
N GLN A 52 -21.90 -8.59 -17.15
CA GLN A 52 -22.69 -7.58 -17.87
C GLN A 52 -21.79 -6.46 -18.43
N THR A 53 -20.90 -5.89 -17.61
CA THR A 53 -20.00 -4.83 -18.10
C THR A 53 -18.98 -5.32 -19.13
N SER A 54 -18.64 -6.61 -19.13
CA SER A 54 -17.78 -7.22 -20.15
C SER A 54 -18.53 -7.41 -21.47
N SER A 55 -19.82 -7.76 -21.42
CA SER A 55 -20.69 -7.75 -22.61
C SER A 55 -20.79 -6.34 -23.18
N MET A 56 -21.12 -5.36 -22.35
CA MET A 56 -21.21 -3.95 -22.75
C MET A 56 -19.91 -3.43 -23.40
N LEU A 57 -18.74 -3.83 -22.89
CA LEU A 57 -17.46 -3.46 -23.51
C LEU A 57 -17.34 -3.96 -24.95
N THR A 58 -17.90 -5.14 -25.25
CA THR A 58 -17.91 -5.70 -26.62
C THR A 58 -18.77 -4.83 -27.53
N ASP A 59 -19.90 -4.34 -27.04
CA ASP A 59 -20.79 -3.46 -27.80
C ASP A 59 -20.19 -2.05 -27.93
N TRP A 60 -19.59 -1.50 -26.87
CA TRP A 60 -18.89 -0.21 -26.93
C TRP A 60 -17.81 -0.21 -28.00
N LYS A 61 -17.08 -1.31 -28.17
CA LYS A 61 -16.04 -1.44 -29.21
C LYS A 61 -16.57 -1.41 -30.64
N LYS A 62 -17.89 -1.60 -30.85
CA LYS A 62 -18.55 -1.53 -32.15
C LYS A 62 -19.17 -0.16 -32.43
N GLN A 63 -19.28 0.69 -31.42
CA GLN A 63 -19.80 2.05 -31.57
C GLN A 63 -18.74 2.92 -32.23
N GLU A 64 -19.13 3.70 -33.25
CA GLU A 64 -18.24 4.59 -33.99
C GLU A 64 -17.44 5.53 -33.06
N GLU A 65 -18.09 6.11 -32.05
CA GLU A 65 -17.43 7.01 -31.10
C GLU A 65 -16.39 6.34 -30.18
N LEU A 66 -16.37 5.01 -30.10
CA LEU A 66 -15.56 4.22 -29.16
C LEU A 66 -14.76 3.10 -29.85
N ASP A 67 -14.71 3.11 -31.18
CA ASP A 67 -14.01 2.13 -32.00
C ASP A 67 -12.50 2.09 -31.69
N PHE A 68 -11.91 3.23 -31.27
CA PHE A 68 -10.52 3.38 -30.85
C PHE A 68 -10.15 2.46 -29.67
N LEU A 69 -11.13 1.91 -28.94
CA LEU A 69 -10.90 0.85 -27.95
C LEU A 69 -10.33 -0.44 -28.57
N ASN A 70 -10.36 -0.60 -29.90
CA ASN A 70 -9.75 -1.70 -30.64
C ASN A 70 -8.29 -1.45 -31.03
N GLU A 71 -7.82 -0.21 -30.94
CA GLU A 71 -6.42 0.15 -31.22
C GLU A 71 -5.47 -0.34 -30.12
N VAL A 72 -5.99 -0.66 -28.94
CA VAL A 72 -5.24 -1.17 -27.79
C VAL A 72 -5.60 -2.61 -27.49
N SER A 73 -4.73 -3.32 -26.76
CA SER A 73 -5.05 -4.68 -26.30
C SER A 73 -6.35 -4.68 -25.46
N CYS A 74 -7.23 -5.65 -25.71
CA CYS A 74 -8.48 -5.81 -24.96
C CYS A 74 -8.24 -6.24 -23.50
N VAL A 75 -7.10 -6.87 -23.22
CA VAL A 75 -6.79 -7.43 -21.90
C VAL A 75 -6.73 -6.35 -20.81
N PRO A 76 -5.96 -5.25 -20.96
CA PRO A 76 -6.03 -4.14 -20.02
C PRO A 76 -7.43 -3.56 -19.79
N LEU A 77 -8.28 -3.52 -20.82
CA LEU A 77 -9.65 -3.01 -20.70
C LEU A 77 -10.50 -3.93 -19.80
N GLN A 78 -10.44 -5.24 -20.06
CA GLN A 78 -11.10 -6.26 -19.25
C GLN A 78 -10.56 -6.28 -17.81
N GLN A 79 -9.25 -6.13 -17.61
CA GLN A 79 -8.66 -6.00 -16.28
C GLN A 79 -9.15 -4.75 -15.56
N GLY A 80 -9.37 -3.65 -16.29
CA GLY A 80 -10.04 -2.45 -15.76
C GLY A 80 -11.40 -2.77 -15.13
N LEU A 81 -12.22 -3.60 -15.79
CA LEU A 81 -13.51 -4.05 -15.26
C LEU A 81 -13.36 -5.00 -14.06
N ARG A 82 -12.35 -5.87 -14.05
CA ARG A 82 -12.04 -6.75 -12.89
C ARG A 82 -11.59 -5.96 -11.67
N HIS A 83 -10.79 -4.91 -11.86
CA HIS A 83 -10.41 -3.98 -10.80
C HIS A 83 -11.64 -3.26 -10.23
N LEU A 84 -12.59 -2.87 -11.08
CA LEU A 84 -13.87 -2.29 -10.64
C LEU A 84 -14.69 -3.31 -9.82
N GLN A 85 -14.77 -4.55 -10.28
CA GLN A 85 -15.44 -5.63 -9.53
C GLN A 85 -14.82 -5.80 -8.14
N THR A 86 -13.49 -5.84 -8.06
CA THR A 86 -12.77 -5.94 -6.78
C THR A 86 -13.05 -4.74 -5.87
N ALA A 87 -13.16 -3.53 -6.43
CA ALA A 87 -13.52 -2.33 -5.68
C ALA A 87 -14.93 -2.43 -5.08
N PHE A 88 -15.90 -2.96 -5.83
CA PHE A 88 -17.24 -3.23 -5.32
C PHE A 88 -17.26 -4.33 -4.26
N THR A 89 -16.55 -5.45 -4.47
CA THR A 89 -16.43 -6.51 -3.47
C THR A 89 -15.90 -5.96 -2.13
N ASN A 90 -14.87 -5.12 -2.18
CA ASN A 90 -14.33 -4.48 -0.98
C ASN A 90 -15.29 -3.46 -0.35
N PHE A 91 -16.07 -2.73 -1.16
CA PHE A 91 -17.10 -1.83 -0.67
C PHE A 91 -18.20 -2.59 0.07
N PHE A 92 -18.76 -3.65 -0.52
CA PHE A 92 -19.81 -4.45 0.11
C PHE A 92 -19.32 -5.19 1.37
N ALA A 93 -18.05 -5.59 1.39
CA ALA A 93 -17.41 -6.13 2.59
C ALA A 93 -17.10 -5.08 3.68
N GLY A 94 -17.48 -3.80 3.48
CA GLY A 94 -17.22 -2.72 4.43
C GLY A 94 -15.75 -2.31 4.56
N ARG A 95 -14.87 -2.79 3.68
CA ARG A 95 -13.42 -2.54 3.73
C ARG A 95 -13.03 -1.21 3.13
N THR A 96 -13.80 -0.74 2.15
CA THR A 96 -13.57 0.53 1.43
C THR A 96 -14.86 1.31 1.25
N LYS A 97 -14.74 2.60 0.92
CA LYS A 97 -15.88 3.43 0.48
C LYS A 97 -16.29 3.07 -0.95
N TYR A 98 -17.42 3.62 -1.40
CA TYR A 98 -17.91 3.46 -2.77
C TYR A 98 -16.82 3.82 -3.81
N PRO A 99 -16.68 3.05 -4.91
CA PRO A 99 -15.70 3.34 -5.95
C PRO A 99 -15.87 4.74 -6.56
N ASN A 100 -14.77 5.40 -6.93
CA ASN A 100 -14.79 6.74 -7.54
C ASN A 100 -14.26 6.70 -8.98
N PHE A 101 -14.62 7.72 -9.76
CA PHE A 101 -14.08 7.89 -11.11
C PHE A 101 -12.57 8.10 -11.09
N LYS A 102 -11.89 7.44 -12.02
CA LYS A 102 -10.44 7.60 -12.27
C LYS A 102 -10.18 8.92 -13.00
N LYS A 103 -9.16 9.67 -12.58
CA LYS A 103 -8.79 10.99 -13.10
C LYS A 103 -7.51 10.93 -13.94
N LYS A 104 -7.49 11.59 -15.11
CA LYS A 104 -6.35 11.60 -16.06
C LYS A 104 -5.04 12.12 -15.43
N HIS A 105 -5.11 13.18 -14.64
CA HIS A 105 -3.92 13.84 -14.06
C HIS A 105 -3.28 13.08 -12.88
N GLN A 106 -3.90 11.98 -12.42
CA GLN A 106 -3.32 11.09 -11.41
C GLN A 106 -2.45 9.99 -12.03
N GLY A 107 -2.21 10.06 -13.34
CA GLY A 107 -1.53 9.00 -14.08
C GLY A 107 -2.48 7.86 -14.41
N GLY A 108 -2.00 6.62 -14.29
CA GLY A 108 -2.81 5.44 -14.53
C GLY A 108 -1.99 4.16 -14.54
N SER A 109 -2.67 3.02 -14.55
CA SER A 109 -2.05 1.72 -14.76
C SER A 109 -2.86 0.85 -15.70
N ALA A 110 -2.16 0.00 -16.45
CA ALA A 110 -2.70 -1.04 -17.31
C ALA A 110 -2.06 -2.37 -16.91
N GLU A 111 -2.89 -3.37 -16.68
CA GLU A 111 -2.47 -4.72 -16.31
C GLU A 111 -2.60 -5.64 -17.53
N PHE A 112 -1.56 -6.41 -17.78
CA PHE A 112 -1.42 -7.35 -18.90
C PHE A 112 -1.20 -8.74 -18.30
N THR A 113 -2.09 -9.67 -18.64
CA THR A 113 -1.94 -11.11 -18.32
C THR A 113 -1.17 -11.82 -19.44
N LYS A 114 -0.82 -13.11 -19.26
CA LYS A 114 0.02 -13.89 -20.18
C LYS A 114 -0.37 -13.77 -21.67
N SER A 115 -1.63 -13.59 -22.01
CA SER A 115 -2.09 -13.42 -23.41
C SER A 115 -1.75 -12.07 -24.03
N ALA A 116 -1.32 -11.08 -23.25
CA ALA A 116 -1.08 -9.71 -23.70
C ALA A 116 0.34 -9.20 -23.42
N PHE A 117 1.26 -10.09 -23.06
CA PHE A 117 2.69 -9.81 -23.03
C PHE A 117 3.48 -11.10 -23.32
N LYS A 118 4.73 -10.96 -23.76
CA LYS A 118 5.69 -12.07 -23.90
C LYS A 118 6.92 -11.76 -23.07
N PHE A 119 7.47 -12.77 -22.41
CA PHE A 119 8.77 -12.72 -21.75
C PHE A 119 9.71 -13.64 -22.52
N LYS A 120 10.68 -13.06 -23.23
CA LYS A 120 11.63 -13.78 -24.08
C LYS A 120 13.00 -13.13 -23.95
N ASP A 121 14.07 -13.92 -23.86
CA ASP A 121 15.45 -13.44 -23.79
C ASP A 121 15.66 -12.40 -22.66
N ARG A 122 14.99 -12.63 -21.52
CA ARG A 122 14.94 -11.73 -20.36
C ARG A 122 14.38 -10.33 -20.65
N GLN A 123 13.64 -10.17 -21.75
CA GLN A 123 12.96 -8.94 -22.15
C GLN A 123 11.44 -9.10 -22.12
N ILE A 124 10.73 -7.98 -21.95
CA ILE A 124 9.26 -7.95 -21.93
C ILE A 124 8.74 -7.21 -23.16
N TYR A 125 7.91 -7.91 -23.92
CA TYR A 125 7.16 -7.37 -25.04
C TYR A 125 5.69 -7.25 -24.61
N LEU A 126 5.06 -6.12 -24.88
CA LEU A 126 3.62 -5.96 -24.67
C LEU A 126 2.86 -6.17 -25.97
N ALA A 127 1.61 -6.63 -25.88
CA ALA A 127 0.73 -6.68 -27.03
C ALA A 127 0.64 -5.30 -27.71
N LYS A 128 0.68 -5.31 -29.05
CA LYS A 128 0.72 -4.12 -29.91
C LYS A 128 2.04 -3.31 -29.85
N CYS A 129 3.04 -3.73 -29.08
CA CYS A 129 4.41 -3.25 -29.21
C CYS A 129 5.22 -4.25 -30.06
N THR A 130 5.95 -3.75 -31.05
CA THR A 130 6.90 -4.54 -31.85
C THR A 130 8.21 -4.78 -31.10
N GLU A 131 8.69 -3.75 -30.42
CA GLU A 131 9.94 -3.76 -29.66
C GLU A 131 9.74 -4.10 -28.18
N PRO A 132 10.76 -4.66 -27.51
CA PRO A 132 10.74 -4.87 -26.07
C PRO A 132 10.68 -3.53 -25.33
N LEU A 133 10.13 -3.53 -24.12
CA LEU A 133 10.17 -2.34 -23.28
C LEU A 133 11.61 -2.02 -22.84
N PRO A 134 12.09 -0.77 -22.98
CA PRO A 134 13.41 -0.35 -22.50
C PRO A 134 13.48 -0.24 -20.97
N ILE A 135 13.50 -1.40 -20.31
CA ILE A 135 13.52 -1.54 -18.84
C ILE A 135 14.93 -1.32 -18.30
N ARG A 136 15.05 -0.50 -17.25
CA ARG A 136 16.29 -0.39 -16.46
C ARG A 136 16.27 -1.47 -15.39
N TRP A 137 16.89 -2.60 -15.72
CA TRP A 137 17.03 -3.75 -14.83
C TRP A 137 18.02 -3.45 -13.71
N SER A 138 17.58 -3.55 -12.46
CA SER A 138 18.46 -3.55 -11.28
C SER A 138 18.68 -4.95 -10.69
N ARG A 139 17.92 -5.93 -11.18
CA ARG A 139 18.00 -7.36 -10.89
C ARG A 139 17.22 -8.11 -11.97
N GLN A 140 17.63 -9.33 -12.27
CA GLN A 140 16.93 -10.20 -13.20
C GLN A 140 15.87 -11.04 -12.48
N ILE A 141 14.89 -11.51 -13.25
CA ILE A 141 13.97 -12.57 -12.80
C ILE A 141 14.81 -13.86 -12.68
N PRO A 142 14.68 -14.64 -11.59
CA PRO A 142 15.44 -15.87 -11.44
C PRO A 142 15.19 -16.84 -12.60
N ASP A 143 16.20 -17.65 -12.93
CA ASP A 143 16.08 -18.64 -13.99
C ASP A 143 14.98 -19.67 -13.66
N GLY A 144 14.25 -20.13 -14.67
CA GLY A 144 13.09 -21.01 -14.53
C GLY A 144 11.80 -20.34 -14.03
N CYS A 145 11.81 -19.03 -13.74
CA CYS A 145 10.60 -18.30 -13.33
C CYS A 145 9.93 -17.61 -14.51
N GLU A 146 8.63 -17.82 -14.67
CA GLU A 146 7.82 -17.11 -15.67
C GLU A 146 6.96 -16.01 -15.04
N PRO A 147 6.91 -14.80 -15.63
CA PRO A 147 5.94 -13.80 -15.25
C PRO A 147 4.50 -14.26 -15.49
N SER A 148 3.63 -14.07 -14.50
CA SER A 148 2.19 -14.30 -14.59
C SER A 148 1.44 -13.05 -15.06
N THR A 149 1.86 -11.88 -14.57
CA THR A 149 1.22 -10.60 -14.84
C THR A 149 2.24 -9.48 -14.93
N VAL A 150 2.05 -8.57 -15.87
CA VAL A 150 2.80 -7.33 -16.01
C VAL A 150 1.86 -6.14 -15.82
N THR A 151 2.21 -5.20 -14.94
CA THR A 151 1.46 -3.94 -14.79
C THR A 151 2.34 -2.77 -15.15
N VAL A 152 1.95 -2.02 -16.20
CA VAL A 152 2.57 -0.74 -16.53
C VAL A 152 1.84 0.38 -15.81
N ARG A 153 2.60 1.33 -15.24
CA ARG A 153 2.08 2.48 -14.51
C ARG A 153 2.77 3.77 -14.94
N LEU A 154 1.97 4.78 -15.26
CA LEU A 154 2.41 6.17 -15.36
C LEU A 154 2.10 6.88 -14.04
N HIS A 155 3.12 7.42 -13.39
CA HIS A 155 2.94 8.21 -12.18
C HIS A 155 2.59 9.67 -12.52
N PRO A 156 1.90 10.41 -11.61
CA PRO A 156 1.63 11.83 -11.77
C PRO A 156 2.86 12.70 -12.06
N SER A 157 4.06 12.25 -11.66
CA SER A 157 5.34 12.91 -11.90
C SER A 157 5.88 12.74 -13.32
N GLY A 158 5.20 11.98 -14.19
CA GLY A 158 5.66 11.65 -15.55
C GLY A 158 6.55 10.40 -15.63
N ARG A 159 6.58 9.60 -14.57
CA ARG A 159 7.47 8.44 -14.43
C ARG A 159 6.77 7.15 -14.86
N TRP A 160 7.33 6.41 -15.82
CA TRP A 160 6.90 5.06 -16.20
C TRP A 160 7.54 3.95 -15.35
N HIS A 161 6.73 3.07 -14.77
CA HIS A 161 7.17 1.87 -14.06
C HIS A 161 6.47 0.63 -14.59
N ILE A 162 7.19 -0.47 -14.60
CA ILE A 162 6.65 -1.80 -14.84
C ILE A 162 6.75 -2.60 -13.54
N SER A 163 5.68 -3.31 -13.19
CA SER A 163 5.66 -4.29 -12.10
C SER A 163 5.44 -5.67 -12.71
N ILE A 164 6.37 -6.57 -12.47
CA ILE A 164 6.40 -7.91 -13.05
C ILE A 164 6.16 -8.90 -11.92
N ARG A 165 5.02 -9.58 -11.97
CA ARG A 165 4.58 -10.56 -10.98
C ARG A 165 4.97 -11.96 -11.45
N PHE A 166 5.55 -12.75 -10.56
CA PHE A 166 5.98 -14.12 -10.82
C PHE A 166 6.07 -14.89 -9.49
N ASP A 167 6.07 -16.21 -9.57
CA ASP A 167 6.36 -17.06 -8.42
C ASP A 167 7.87 -17.29 -8.30
N ASP A 168 8.43 -16.91 -7.16
CA ASP A 168 9.85 -17.04 -6.84
C ASP A 168 10.05 -18.27 -5.93
N PRO A 169 10.54 -19.41 -6.47
CA PRO A 169 10.85 -20.61 -5.70
C PRO A 169 12.20 -20.52 -4.99
N THR A 170 13.04 -19.52 -5.29
CA THR A 170 14.40 -19.43 -4.76
C THR A 170 14.45 -18.81 -3.36
N ILE A 171 13.32 -18.28 -2.86
CA ILE A 171 13.23 -17.77 -1.51
C ILE A 171 13.24 -18.94 -0.53
N LYS A 172 14.32 -19.03 0.24
CA LYS A 172 14.47 -20.03 1.30
C LYS A 172 14.40 -19.37 2.68
N PRO A 173 13.95 -20.11 3.71
CA PRO A 173 14.13 -19.68 5.10
C PRO A 173 15.58 -19.33 5.39
N LEU A 174 15.79 -18.33 6.25
CA LEU A 174 17.12 -18.02 6.77
C LEU A 174 17.51 -19.03 7.86
N PRO A 175 18.80 -19.18 8.18
CA PRO A 175 19.24 -19.95 9.34
C PRO A 175 18.53 -19.50 10.61
N VAL A 176 18.12 -20.47 11.44
CA VAL A 176 17.44 -20.21 12.71
C VAL A 176 18.40 -19.48 13.66
N THR A 177 17.85 -18.54 14.42
CA THR A 177 18.52 -17.87 15.53
C THR A 177 17.58 -17.86 16.73
N ASP A 178 18.12 -17.66 17.92
CA ASP A 178 17.41 -17.49 19.18
C ASP A 178 16.96 -16.04 19.42
N LYS A 179 17.45 -15.08 18.62
CA LYS A 179 17.15 -13.66 18.77
C LYS A 179 15.67 -13.35 18.55
N ALA A 180 15.11 -12.57 19.47
CA ALA A 180 13.75 -12.06 19.39
C ALA A 180 13.73 -10.57 19.75
N ILE A 181 12.92 -9.79 19.03
CA ILE A 181 12.86 -8.34 19.22
C ILE A 181 11.42 -7.84 19.34
N GLY A 182 11.18 -7.00 20.34
CA GLY A 182 9.96 -6.22 20.47
C GLY A 182 10.14 -4.85 19.84
N ILE A 183 9.13 -4.38 19.10
CA ILE A 183 9.16 -3.09 18.41
C ILE A 183 7.98 -2.24 18.88
N ASP A 184 8.31 -1.13 19.54
CA ASP A 184 7.38 -0.03 19.77
C ASP A 184 7.44 0.97 18.60
N LEU A 185 6.28 1.45 18.16
CA LEU A 185 6.12 2.29 16.98
C LEU A 185 5.66 3.69 17.40
N GLY A 186 6.62 4.63 17.44
CA GLY A 186 6.41 5.98 17.95
C GLY A 186 6.31 7.07 16.87
N ILE A 187 5.90 8.28 17.28
CA ILE A 187 5.91 9.48 16.41
C ILE A 187 7.27 10.18 16.49
N SER A 188 7.86 10.25 17.69
CA SER A 188 9.17 10.89 17.92
C SER A 188 10.31 10.10 17.27
N SER A 189 10.27 8.77 17.44
CA SER A 189 11.16 7.80 16.79
C SER A 189 10.29 6.87 15.94
N LEU A 190 10.73 6.56 14.72
CA LEU A 190 10.02 5.68 13.79
C LEU A 190 9.74 4.31 14.42
N LEU A 191 10.76 3.75 15.09
CA LEU A 191 10.63 2.56 15.90
C LEU A 191 11.65 2.55 17.05
N ILE A 192 11.30 1.85 18.13
CA ILE A 192 12.13 1.64 19.30
C ILE A 192 12.16 0.15 19.60
N THR A 193 13.36 -0.42 19.74
CA THR A 193 13.55 -1.87 19.91
C THR A 193 13.71 -2.24 21.38
N SER A 194 13.46 -3.50 21.73
CA SER A 194 13.68 -4.04 23.08
C SER A 194 15.15 -4.04 23.50
N ASP A 195 16.05 -4.00 22.52
CA ASP A 195 17.51 -3.95 22.72
C ASP A 195 18.02 -2.52 22.97
N GLY A 196 17.13 -1.52 22.91
CA GLY A 196 17.42 -0.12 23.23
C GLY A 196 17.67 0.78 22.02
N ASP A 197 17.60 0.28 20.79
CA ASP A 197 17.78 1.10 19.60
C ASP A 197 16.58 2.02 19.36
N LYS A 198 16.86 3.30 19.13
CA LYS A 198 15.87 4.31 18.76
C LYS A 198 16.10 4.78 17.32
N VAL A 199 15.33 4.25 16.38
CA VAL A 199 15.46 4.62 14.97
C VAL A 199 14.61 5.86 14.70
N SER A 200 15.29 6.97 14.40
CA SER A 200 14.61 8.22 14.05
C SER A 200 14.07 8.22 12.62
N ASN A 201 13.02 9.02 12.38
CA ASN A 201 12.52 9.23 11.03
C ASN A 201 13.51 10.08 10.20
N PRO A 202 13.82 9.75 8.93
CA PRO A 202 14.79 10.51 8.14
C PRO A 202 14.58 12.03 8.14
N LYS A 203 15.59 12.77 8.62
CA LYS A 203 15.55 14.24 8.82
C LYS A 203 15.34 15.04 7.52
N HIS A 204 15.62 14.45 6.34
CA HIS A 204 15.55 15.14 5.04
C HIS A 204 14.13 15.51 4.61
N PHE A 205 13.07 14.93 5.21
CA PHE A 205 11.69 15.26 4.85
C PHE A 205 11.35 16.73 5.11
N LYS A 206 11.91 17.38 6.14
CA LYS A 206 11.65 18.80 6.44
C LYS A 206 11.99 19.73 5.25
N LYS A 207 13.12 19.49 4.57
CA LYS A 207 13.53 20.27 3.39
C LYS A 207 12.57 20.06 2.22
N HIS A 208 12.17 18.81 1.98
CA HIS A 208 11.18 18.50 0.95
C HIS A 208 9.81 19.12 1.25
N TYR A 209 9.39 19.15 2.53
CA TYR A 209 8.12 19.76 2.94
C TYR A 209 8.08 21.28 2.74
N ARG A 210 9.16 22.00 3.07
CA ARG A 210 9.27 23.44 2.80
C ARG A 210 9.12 23.72 1.30
N ARG A 211 9.82 22.95 0.46
CA ARG A 211 9.72 23.05 -1.01
C ARG A 211 8.32 22.70 -1.50
N LEU A 212 7.72 21.64 -0.97
CA LEU A 212 6.38 21.18 -1.31
C LEU A 212 5.34 22.26 -1.01
N ARG A 213 5.39 22.89 0.17
CA ARG A 213 4.48 23.97 0.56
C ARG A 213 4.55 25.15 -0.42
N LYS A 214 5.76 25.56 -0.80
CA LYS A 214 5.98 26.63 -1.78
C LYS A 214 5.38 26.28 -3.15
N ASP A 215 5.67 25.08 -3.65
CA ASP A 215 5.21 24.65 -4.98
C ASP A 215 3.69 24.37 -5.00
N GLN A 216 3.10 23.89 -3.89
CA GLN A 216 1.65 23.77 -3.74
C GLN A 216 0.95 25.13 -3.73
N LYS A 217 1.48 26.13 -3.02
CA LYS A 217 0.97 27.51 -3.04
C LYS A 217 1.07 28.13 -4.44
N SER A 218 2.14 27.83 -5.17
CA SER A 218 2.26 28.25 -6.56
C SER A 218 1.19 27.59 -7.43
N LEU A 219 1.00 26.28 -7.29
CA LEU A 219 0.00 25.51 -8.03
C LEU A 219 -1.44 25.99 -7.79
N SER A 220 -1.80 26.29 -6.53
CA SER A 220 -3.17 26.72 -6.18
C SER A 220 -3.55 28.05 -6.81
N ARG A 221 -2.58 28.94 -7.03
CA ARG A 221 -2.75 30.25 -7.67
C ARG A 221 -2.84 30.17 -9.21
N LYS A 222 -2.54 29.03 -9.83
CA LYS A 222 -2.61 28.89 -11.30
C LYS A 222 -4.04 28.58 -11.75
N GLN A 223 -4.45 29.19 -12.86
CA GLN A 223 -5.76 28.96 -13.48
C GLN A 223 -5.99 27.48 -13.79
N LYS A 224 -7.14 26.96 -13.37
CA LYS A 224 -7.56 25.57 -13.63
C LYS A 224 -7.57 25.29 -15.14
N GLY A 225 -7.03 24.16 -15.56
CA GLY A 225 -6.93 23.78 -16.98
C GLY A 225 -5.73 24.35 -17.75
N SER A 226 -5.07 25.40 -17.26
CA SER A 226 -3.95 26.01 -17.99
C SER A 226 -2.72 25.08 -18.10
N LYS A 227 -1.95 25.22 -19.20
CA LYS A 227 -0.65 24.54 -19.39
C LYS A 227 0.32 24.85 -18.24
N ASN A 228 0.29 26.07 -17.72
CA ASN A 228 1.11 26.50 -16.59
C ASN A 228 0.75 25.78 -15.28
N ARG A 229 -0.54 25.53 -15.04
CA ARG A 229 -0.98 24.72 -13.90
C ARG A 229 -0.53 23.28 -14.03
N GLU A 230 -0.57 22.70 -15.24
CA GLU A 230 -0.09 21.34 -15.47
C GLU A 230 1.42 21.21 -15.20
N LYS A 231 2.23 22.18 -15.65
CA LYS A 231 3.66 22.25 -15.30
C LYS A 231 3.87 22.31 -13.78
N ALA A 232 3.12 23.17 -13.07
CA ALA A 232 3.19 23.27 -11.61
C ALA A 232 2.76 21.97 -10.91
N ARG A 233 1.73 21.29 -11.42
CA ARG A 233 1.24 20.01 -10.90
C ARG A 233 2.32 18.94 -10.97
N ILE A 234 3.00 18.83 -12.12
CA ILE A 234 4.10 17.89 -12.31
C ILE A 234 5.24 18.19 -11.32
N LYS A 235 5.56 19.46 -11.08
CA LYS A 235 6.60 19.85 -10.11
C LYS A 235 6.26 19.38 -8.69
N VAL A 236 5.03 19.61 -8.24
CA VAL A 236 4.51 19.09 -6.96
C VAL A 236 4.57 17.56 -6.92
N ALA A 237 4.15 16.89 -8.00
CA ALA A 237 4.19 15.44 -8.09
C ALA A 237 5.61 14.86 -8.03
N LYS A 238 6.61 15.54 -8.60
CA LYS A 238 8.03 15.13 -8.51
C LYS A 238 8.54 15.20 -7.07
N ILE A 239 8.15 16.21 -6.29
CA ILE A 239 8.53 16.31 -4.87
C ILE A 239 7.87 15.19 -4.05
N HIS A 240 6.57 14.94 -4.26
CA HIS A 240 5.90 13.81 -3.61
C HIS A 240 6.54 12.46 -3.95
N ALA A 241 6.94 12.27 -5.21
CA ALA A 241 7.65 11.08 -5.67
C ALA A 241 8.97 10.90 -4.91
N GLN A 242 9.79 11.95 -4.79
CA GLN A 242 11.05 11.90 -4.03
C GLN A 242 10.82 11.52 -2.56
N ILE A 243 9.86 12.15 -1.88
CA ILE A 243 9.52 11.83 -0.49
C ILE A 243 9.12 10.35 -0.36
N THR A 244 8.26 9.89 -1.28
CA THR A 244 7.76 8.50 -1.27
C THR A 244 8.88 7.49 -1.51
N ASP A 245 9.76 7.75 -2.47
CA ASP A 245 10.85 6.85 -2.83
C ASP A 245 11.88 6.76 -1.69
N SER A 246 12.29 7.91 -1.13
CA SER A 246 13.23 7.96 0.00
C SER A 246 12.66 7.24 1.23
N ARG A 247 11.37 7.41 1.52
CA ARG A 247 10.72 6.69 2.62
C ARG A 247 10.71 5.19 2.35
N LYS A 248 10.30 4.79 1.16
CA LYS A 248 10.21 3.37 0.80
C LYS A 248 11.58 2.68 0.89
N ASP A 249 12.65 3.33 0.43
CA ASP A 249 14.01 2.83 0.54
C ASP A 249 14.43 2.61 2.00
N HIS A 250 14.26 3.64 2.84
CA HIS A 250 14.58 3.58 4.26
C HIS A 250 13.83 2.43 4.97
N LEU A 251 12.50 2.35 4.78
CA LEU A 251 11.68 1.30 5.39
C LEU A 251 12.08 -0.10 4.91
N HIS A 252 12.40 -0.25 3.62
CA HIS A 252 12.84 -1.55 3.10
C HIS A 252 14.19 -1.97 3.68
N LYS A 253 15.15 -1.06 3.84
CA LYS A 253 16.44 -1.38 4.45
C LYS A 253 16.25 -1.79 5.91
N LEU A 254 15.56 -0.97 6.69
CA LEU A 254 15.28 -1.19 8.10
C LEU A 254 14.56 -2.51 8.37
N THR A 255 13.44 -2.76 7.67
CA THR A 255 12.69 -4.01 7.86
C THR A 255 13.41 -5.25 7.32
N THR A 256 14.30 -5.10 6.33
CA THR A 256 15.16 -6.24 5.91
C THR A 256 16.19 -6.55 6.97
N GLN A 257 16.82 -5.53 7.55
CA GLN A 257 17.79 -5.68 8.63
C GLN A 257 17.17 -6.42 9.82
N LEU A 258 16.04 -5.91 10.34
CA LEU A 258 15.32 -6.53 11.46
C LEU A 258 14.98 -8.01 11.22
N VAL A 259 14.51 -8.35 10.03
CA VAL A 259 14.13 -9.74 9.66
C VAL A 259 15.34 -10.65 9.47
N ARG A 260 16.50 -10.11 9.08
CA ARG A 260 17.73 -10.89 8.97
C ARG A 260 18.33 -11.20 10.34
N GLU A 261 18.29 -10.22 11.24
CA GLU A 261 18.93 -10.28 12.56
C GLU A 261 18.10 -11.04 13.61
N ASN A 262 16.79 -11.20 13.42
CA ASN A 262 15.89 -11.76 14.44
C ASN A 262 15.06 -12.93 13.92
N GLN A 263 14.87 -13.94 14.76
CA GLN A 263 13.97 -15.06 14.50
C GLN A 263 12.52 -14.71 14.77
N THR A 264 12.27 -13.95 15.83
CA THR A 264 10.93 -13.51 16.22
C THR A 264 10.87 -12.00 16.29
N ILE A 265 9.87 -11.41 15.62
CA ILE A 265 9.60 -9.97 15.65
C ILE A 265 8.19 -9.77 16.18
N VAL A 266 8.10 -9.05 17.30
CA VAL A 266 6.84 -8.71 17.95
C VAL A 266 6.56 -7.22 17.78
N VAL A 267 5.35 -6.87 17.35
CA VAL A 267 4.93 -5.47 17.20
C VAL A 267 3.56 -5.23 17.84
N GLU A 268 3.28 -4.00 18.22
CA GLU A 268 1.93 -3.60 18.64
C GLU A 268 1.00 -3.37 17.43
N ASN A 269 -0.25 -3.83 17.52
CA ASN A 269 -1.28 -3.56 16.51
C ASN A 269 -1.84 -2.12 16.59
N LEU A 270 -1.17 -1.16 15.96
CA LEU A 270 -1.64 0.23 15.95
C LEU A 270 -2.89 0.47 15.11
N ALA A 271 -3.85 1.22 15.66
CA ALA A 271 -5.04 1.70 14.96
C ALA A 271 -4.75 2.88 13.99
N VAL A 272 -3.75 2.75 13.11
CA VAL A 272 -3.16 3.85 12.31
C VAL A 272 -4.23 4.69 11.57
N LYS A 273 -5.25 4.04 10.99
CA LYS A 273 -6.36 4.71 10.28
C LYS A 273 -7.14 5.68 11.17
N ASN A 274 -7.26 5.39 12.46
CA ASN A 274 -7.93 6.27 13.42
C ASN A 274 -7.00 7.39 13.87
N MET A 275 -5.71 7.09 14.07
CA MET A 275 -4.72 8.09 14.53
C MET A 275 -4.51 9.22 13.51
N VAL A 276 -4.48 8.91 12.21
CA VAL A 276 -4.33 9.91 11.13
C VAL A 276 -5.52 10.88 11.06
N LYS A 277 -6.68 10.55 11.64
CA LYS A 277 -7.83 11.47 11.70
C LYS A 277 -7.58 12.68 12.61
N ASN A 278 -6.60 12.61 13.51
CA ASN A 278 -6.20 13.76 14.31
C ASN A 278 -5.42 14.74 13.42
N PRO A 279 -5.97 15.93 13.11
CA PRO A 279 -5.33 16.86 12.17
C PRO A 279 -3.96 17.34 12.67
N LYS A 280 -3.76 17.47 13.99
CA LYS A 280 -2.49 17.94 14.58
C LYS A 280 -1.33 16.95 14.39
N LEU A 281 -1.62 15.65 14.38
CA LEU A 281 -0.61 14.59 14.26
C LEU A 281 -0.59 13.91 12.88
N SER A 282 -1.60 14.18 12.04
CA SER A 282 -1.80 13.53 10.74
C SER A 282 -0.54 13.52 9.86
N GLN A 283 0.17 14.64 9.78
CA GLN A 283 1.40 14.76 8.99
C GLN A 283 2.52 13.89 9.57
N ALA A 284 2.78 14.03 10.88
CA ALA A 284 3.83 13.26 11.56
C ALA A 284 3.56 11.74 11.48
N ILE A 285 2.31 11.31 11.67
CA ILE A 285 1.93 9.91 11.53
C ILE A 285 2.10 9.41 10.09
N SER A 286 1.69 10.23 9.11
CA SER A 286 1.86 9.90 7.69
C SER A 286 3.33 9.80 7.29
N ASP A 287 4.20 10.55 7.95
CA ASP A 287 5.63 10.49 7.75
C ASP A 287 6.25 9.19 8.24
N VAL A 288 5.78 8.67 9.37
CA VAL A 288 6.33 7.47 9.97
C VAL A 288 5.84 6.20 9.26
N SER A 289 4.65 6.22 8.64
CA SER A 289 4.16 5.13 7.77
C SER A 289 4.13 3.74 8.43
N TRP A 290 3.73 3.65 9.70
CA TRP A 290 3.67 2.40 10.48
C TRP A 290 3.00 1.23 9.77
N GLY A 291 1.86 1.47 9.11
CA GLY A 291 1.15 0.41 8.38
C GLY A 291 1.98 -0.19 7.23
N GLU A 292 2.93 0.56 6.68
CA GLU A 292 3.88 0.03 5.70
C GLU A 292 5.01 -0.75 6.38
N VAL A 293 5.47 -0.33 7.56
CA VAL A 293 6.46 -1.09 8.37
C VAL A 293 5.91 -2.46 8.74
N THR A 294 4.72 -2.52 9.35
CA THR A 294 4.09 -3.79 9.76
C THR A 294 3.82 -4.68 8.55
N ARG A 295 3.27 -4.12 7.46
CA ARG A 295 3.09 -4.85 6.20
C ARG A 295 4.40 -5.43 5.67
N GLN A 296 5.49 -4.67 5.72
CA GLN A 296 6.80 -5.11 5.25
C GLN A 296 7.41 -6.20 6.11
N LEU A 297 7.38 -6.05 7.43
CA LEU A 297 7.80 -7.09 8.38
C LEU A 297 7.00 -8.36 8.16
N ALA A 298 5.66 -8.27 8.10
CA ALA A 298 4.79 -9.43 7.94
C ALA A 298 5.11 -10.27 6.69
N TYR A 299 5.26 -9.65 5.50
CA TYR A 299 5.58 -10.43 4.30
C TYR A 299 7.03 -10.92 4.27
N LYS A 300 7.99 -10.16 4.81
CA LYS A 300 9.40 -10.58 4.85
C LYS A 300 9.64 -11.71 5.85
N CYS A 301 8.96 -11.69 6.99
CA CYS A 301 9.00 -12.78 7.95
C CYS A 301 8.48 -14.08 7.30
N ARG A 302 7.34 -14.01 6.59
CA ARG A 302 6.84 -15.16 5.81
C ARG A 302 7.84 -15.63 4.75
N TRP A 303 8.52 -14.70 4.08
CA TRP A 303 9.54 -15.05 3.08
C TRP A 303 10.71 -15.81 3.67
N TYR A 304 11.20 -15.38 4.82
CA TYR A 304 12.46 -15.85 5.38
C TYR A 304 12.30 -16.82 6.57
N GLY A 305 11.10 -17.36 6.78
CA GLY A 305 10.84 -18.31 7.87
C GLY A 305 11.01 -17.69 9.27
N ARG A 306 10.67 -16.41 9.43
CA ARG A 306 10.67 -15.72 10.73
C ARG A 306 9.26 -15.68 11.32
N ASN A 307 9.19 -15.58 12.64
CA ASN A 307 7.94 -15.39 13.35
C ASN A 307 7.58 -13.90 13.39
N TYR A 308 6.35 -13.58 13.01
CA TYR A 308 5.80 -12.23 13.11
C TYR A 308 4.56 -12.27 14.00
N ILE A 309 4.61 -11.55 15.11
CA ILE A 309 3.55 -11.55 16.12
C ILE A 309 3.04 -10.12 16.28
N GLU A 310 1.74 -9.92 16.10
CA GLU A 310 1.06 -8.68 16.45
C GLU A 310 0.34 -8.88 17.79
N ILE A 311 0.69 -8.07 18.80
CA ILE A 311 -0.01 -8.09 20.08
C ILE A 311 -1.18 -7.10 20.09
N ASP A 312 -2.11 -7.32 21.02
CA ASP A 312 -3.26 -6.43 21.19
C ASP A 312 -2.82 -5.01 21.60
N ARG A 313 -3.53 -4.02 21.07
CA ARG A 313 -3.23 -2.60 21.25
C ARG A 313 -3.60 -2.02 22.61
N TRP A 314 -4.43 -2.75 23.36
CA TRP A 314 -4.84 -2.36 24.71
C TRP A 314 -3.89 -2.93 25.76
N PHE A 315 -2.91 -3.74 25.34
CA PHE A 315 -1.85 -4.20 26.21
C PHE A 315 -1.09 -2.97 26.78
N PRO A 316 -0.96 -2.85 28.12
CA PRO A 316 -0.43 -1.66 28.77
C PRO A 316 1.11 -1.60 28.71
N SER A 317 1.69 -1.74 27.50
CA SER A 317 3.13 -1.84 27.24
C SER A 317 3.93 -0.72 27.92
N SER A 318 3.47 0.53 27.81
CA SER A 318 4.18 1.69 28.37
C SER A 318 3.92 1.94 29.86
N LYS A 319 2.92 1.29 30.48
CA LYS A 319 2.58 1.43 31.92
C LYS A 319 3.12 0.29 32.78
N ARG A 320 3.35 -0.86 32.16
CA ARG A 320 3.85 -2.06 32.84
C ARG A 320 5.35 -1.93 33.06
N CYS A 321 5.86 -2.27 34.23
CA CYS A 321 7.29 -2.42 34.49
C CYS A 321 7.78 -3.69 33.79
N SER A 322 8.79 -3.59 32.94
CA SER A 322 9.38 -4.75 32.27
C SER A 322 10.22 -5.65 33.19
N ASN A 323 10.55 -5.16 34.40
CA ASN A 323 11.30 -5.93 35.39
C ASN A 323 10.39 -6.76 36.31
N CYS A 324 9.44 -6.13 37.03
CA CYS A 324 8.57 -6.82 37.99
C CYS A 324 7.11 -7.02 37.53
N GLY A 325 6.68 -6.37 36.44
CA GLY A 325 5.31 -6.48 35.94
C GLY A 325 4.29 -5.52 36.58
N TYR A 326 4.69 -4.68 37.54
CA TYR A 326 3.83 -3.63 38.12
C TYR A 326 3.19 -2.76 37.03
N ILE A 327 1.90 -2.43 37.14
CA ILE A 327 1.20 -1.59 36.17
C ILE A 327 0.88 -0.24 36.80
N ALA A 328 1.51 0.82 36.30
CA ALA A 328 1.22 2.18 36.73
C ALA A 328 -0.22 2.58 36.38
N GLU A 329 -0.94 3.17 37.34
CA GLU A 329 -2.32 3.63 37.17
C GLU A 329 -2.40 4.68 36.03
N LYS A 330 -1.51 5.68 36.07
CA LYS A 330 -1.43 6.78 35.10
C LYS A 330 -0.04 6.86 34.48
N MET A 331 -0.01 7.06 33.16
CA MET A 331 1.22 7.30 32.39
C MET A 331 0.96 8.36 31.31
N PRO A 332 0.92 9.65 31.69
CA PRO A 332 0.76 10.77 30.76
C PRO A 332 1.82 10.80 29.65
N LEU A 333 1.47 11.37 28.49
CA LEU A 333 2.34 11.38 27.30
C LEU A 333 3.67 12.15 27.49
N ASN A 334 3.70 13.11 28.41
CA ASN A 334 4.88 13.91 28.75
C ASN A 334 5.88 13.17 29.64
N ILE A 335 5.48 12.08 30.31
CA ILE A 335 6.41 11.24 31.06
C ILE A 335 7.20 10.40 30.07
N ARG A 336 8.52 10.56 30.10
CA ARG A 336 9.49 9.85 29.24
C ARG A 336 10.40 8.92 30.01
N GLU A 337 10.66 9.24 31.26
CA GLU A 337 11.42 8.43 32.20
C GLU A 337 10.60 8.29 33.48
N TRP A 338 10.69 7.13 34.13
CA TRP A 338 10.00 6.86 35.39
C TRP A 338 10.68 5.73 36.16
N ASP A 339 10.61 5.78 37.49
CA ASP A 339 11.07 4.71 38.37
C ASP A 339 9.88 3.85 38.80
N CYS A 340 10.05 2.52 38.76
CA CYS A 340 9.01 1.62 39.22
C CYS A 340 8.81 1.76 40.74
N PRO A 341 7.59 2.04 41.23
CA PRO A 341 7.35 2.20 42.67
C PRO A 341 7.43 0.87 43.44
N ASP A 342 7.36 -0.26 42.73
CA ASP A 342 7.38 -1.60 43.33
C ASP A 342 8.81 -2.15 43.43
N CYS A 343 9.58 -2.12 42.33
CA CYS A 343 10.93 -2.69 42.28
C CYS A 343 12.07 -1.68 42.13
N GLY A 344 11.78 -0.38 42.08
CA GLY A 344 12.78 0.70 41.98
C GLY A 344 13.51 0.82 40.64
N THR A 345 13.19 0.00 39.63
CA THR A 345 13.88 0.03 38.33
C THR A 345 13.58 1.32 37.56
N HIS A 346 14.63 1.99 37.10
CA HIS A 346 14.53 3.15 36.22
C HIS A 346 14.20 2.73 34.77
N HIS A 347 13.26 3.42 34.15
CA HIS A 347 12.78 3.12 32.80
C HIS A 347 12.77 4.34 31.91
N ASP A 348 13.42 4.24 30.75
CA ASP A 348 12.95 4.94 29.55
C ASP A 348 11.64 4.31 29.11
N ARG A 349 10.59 5.13 29.00
CA ARG A 349 9.22 4.66 28.77
C ARG A 349 9.06 3.87 27.48
N ASP A 350 9.69 4.32 26.40
CA ASP A 350 9.49 3.72 25.08
C ASP A 350 10.32 2.42 24.95
N ILE A 351 11.53 2.37 25.53
CA ILE A 351 12.32 1.12 25.64
C ILE A 351 11.63 0.11 26.57
N ASN A 352 11.05 0.56 27.68
CA ASN A 352 10.28 -0.30 28.55
C ASN A 352 9.04 -0.87 27.81
N ALA A 353 8.37 -0.04 27.00
CA ALA A 353 7.26 -0.50 26.17
C ALA A 353 7.69 -1.59 25.17
N SER A 354 8.80 -1.42 24.45
CA SER A 354 9.30 -2.43 23.51
C SER A 354 9.69 -3.74 24.20
N LYS A 355 10.27 -3.70 25.40
CA LYS A 355 10.55 -4.89 26.23
C LYS A 355 9.26 -5.62 26.64
N ASN A 356 8.24 -4.88 27.09
CA ASN A 356 6.95 -5.48 27.42
C ASN A 356 6.23 -6.06 26.20
N ILE A 357 6.35 -5.42 25.04
CA ILE A 357 5.81 -5.92 23.77
C ILE A 357 6.43 -7.28 23.45
N LEU A 358 7.77 -7.39 23.54
CA LEU A 358 8.47 -8.66 23.34
C LEU A 358 7.96 -9.75 24.30
N ALA A 359 7.92 -9.46 25.60
CA ALA A 359 7.48 -10.41 26.62
C ALA A 359 6.06 -10.92 26.34
N ALA A 360 5.13 -10.02 26.00
CA ALA A 360 3.76 -10.39 25.67
C ALA A 360 3.67 -11.27 24.42
N GLY A 361 4.43 -10.95 23.36
CA GLY A 361 4.44 -11.76 22.14
C GLY A 361 5.03 -13.15 22.34
N LEU A 362 6.09 -13.27 23.14
CA LEU A 362 6.68 -14.56 23.49
C LEU A 362 5.72 -15.42 24.31
N ALA A 363 5.02 -14.83 25.28
CA ALA A 363 3.99 -15.52 26.06
C ALA A 363 2.87 -16.08 25.15
N VAL A 364 2.41 -15.30 24.17
CA VAL A 364 1.42 -15.75 23.18
C VAL A 364 1.95 -16.94 22.36
N SER A 365 3.22 -16.92 21.97
CA SER A 365 3.85 -17.99 21.20
C SER A 365 3.97 -19.30 21.99
N VAL A 366 4.31 -19.23 23.28
CA VAL A 366 4.50 -20.41 24.14
C VAL A 366 3.14 -21.05 24.49
N CYS A 367 2.14 -20.25 24.82
CA CYS A 367 0.82 -20.74 25.22
C CYS A 367 -0.03 -21.31 24.06
N ARG A 368 0.49 -21.33 22.82
CA ARG A 368 -0.24 -21.72 21.59
C ARG A 368 -1.63 -21.08 21.48
N ALA A 369 -1.84 -19.92 22.09
CA ALA A 369 -3.11 -19.21 21.99
C ALA A 369 -3.26 -18.75 20.55
N THR A 370 -4.08 -19.46 19.78
CA THR A 370 -4.39 -19.13 18.39
C THR A 370 -5.11 -17.79 18.34
N ILE A 371 -4.37 -16.70 18.25
CA ILE A 371 -4.92 -15.46 17.70
C ILE A 371 -4.79 -15.59 16.19
N ARG A 372 -5.64 -16.44 15.59
CA ARG A 372 -6.04 -16.20 14.21
C ARG A 372 -6.60 -14.77 14.20
N PRO A 373 -6.31 -13.94 13.17
CA PRO A 373 -7.16 -12.79 12.93
C PRO A 373 -8.52 -13.35 12.50
N GLU A 374 -9.38 -13.68 13.45
CA GLU A 374 -10.80 -13.80 13.17
C GLU A 374 -11.21 -12.45 12.62
N GLN A 375 -11.54 -12.43 11.34
CA GLN A 375 -12.39 -11.39 10.80
C GLN A 375 -13.61 -11.39 11.71
N SER A 376 -13.74 -10.35 12.53
CA SER A 376 -14.85 -10.17 13.44
C SER A 376 -16.15 -10.26 12.64
N LYS A 377 -16.77 -11.45 12.64
CA LYS A 377 -18.18 -11.60 12.35
C LYS A 377 -18.89 -10.98 13.53
N SER A 378 -19.06 -9.66 13.46
CA SER A 378 -20.08 -8.98 14.22
C SER A 378 -21.43 -9.54 13.73
N VAL A 379 -21.92 -10.56 14.44
CA VAL A 379 -23.33 -10.96 14.38
C VAL A 379 -24.10 -9.76 14.91
N LYS A 380 -24.58 -8.91 13.99
CA LYS A 380 -25.63 -7.96 14.33
C LYS A 380 -26.92 -8.76 14.48
N ALA A 381 -27.29 -9.03 15.73
CA ALA A 381 -28.68 -9.25 16.06
C ALA A 381 -29.48 -8.02 15.62
N GLY A 382 -30.60 -8.25 14.92
CA GLY A 382 -31.68 -7.30 14.69
C GLY A 382 -31.27 -5.90 14.20
N ALA A 383 -30.92 -5.76 12.93
CA ALA A 383 -31.01 -4.47 12.26
C ALA A 383 -32.05 -4.57 11.14
N GLU A 384 -33.20 -3.92 11.35
CA GLU A 384 -34.15 -3.59 10.29
C GLU A 384 -33.41 -3.07 9.04
N PRO A 385 -33.93 -3.32 7.83
CA PRO A 385 -33.29 -2.87 6.60
C PRO A 385 -33.19 -1.35 6.58
N ARG A 386 -32.04 -0.82 7.00
CA ARG A 386 -31.69 0.59 6.79
C ARG A 386 -31.77 0.83 5.29
N LYS A 387 -32.79 1.59 4.86
CA LYS A 387 -32.89 2.18 3.52
C LYS A 387 -31.50 2.64 3.08
N GLY A 388 -30.94 1.97 2.08
CA GLY A 388 -29.55 2.17 1.68
C GLY A 388 -29.27 3.64 1.39
N LYS A 389 -28.37 4.27 2.17
CA LYS A 389 -27.91 5.62 1.85
C LYS A 389 -27.30 5.57 0.46
N LYS A 390 -27.96 6.22 -0.50
CA LYS A 390 -27.52 6.46 -1.86
C LYS A 390 -26.13 7.15 -1.86
N GLN A 391 -25.04 6.38 -1.89
CA GLN A 391 -23.67 6.90 -2.04
C GLN A 391 -23.27 6.98 -3.53
N LYS A 392 -23.28 8.19 -4.10
CA LYS A 392 -22.86 8.44 -5.48
C LYS A 392 -21.32 8.61 -5.57
N PRO A 393 -20.69 8.27 -6.70
CA PRO A 393 -19.27 8.52 -6.92
C PRO A 393 -18.96 10.02 -6.86
N LYS A 394 -17.79 10.40 -6.33
CA LYS A 394 -17.32 11.79 -6.36
C LYS A 394 -16.64 12.10 -7.69
N SER A 395 -16.96 13.26 -8.29
CA SER A 395 -16.40 13.75 -9.55
C SER A 395 -14.96 14.26 -9.44
#